data_AF-A0A1H3YSS4-F1
#
_entry.id   AF-A0A1H3YSS4-F1
#
_cell.length_a   1.000
_cell.length_b   1.000
_cell.length_c   1.000
_cell.angle_alpha   90.00
_cell.angle_beta   90.00
_cell.angle_gamma   90.00
#
_symmetry.space_group_name_H-M   'P 1'
#
loop_
_entity.id
_entity.type
_entity.pdbx_description
1 polymer ?
#
loop_
_entity_poly.entity_id
_entity_poly.type
_entity_poly.pdbx_seq_one_letter_code
_entity_poly.pdbx_strand_id
1 'polypeptide(L)'
;MTSISAEAKYASLNRPARALLTAALMLGAIFAPIPFPFKVPAFAAVALAWIWIENRSLAPVGLQPSFRPRSTFLWTSLAVVGVIFVLGELINPVIEWVFSKEADHSEYGPLYGNKDLALKLWLSALFSAAIAEEIIYRGFLLHQLSILLPKGMASEWIAILIGGLTFAVPHYTQGVVGFISIALVGILFGWIFFRSGRNLWSLMLAHALIDTWGIYSLYRGW
;
A
#
# COMPACT_ATOMS: atom_id res chain seq x y z
N MET A 1 -23.13 -34.36 24.83
CA MET A 1 -21.88 -35.05 24.39
C MET A 1 -21.28 -34.23 23.25
N THR A 2 -20.40 -33.29 23.61
CA THR A 2 -18.95 -33.29 23.26
C THR A 2 -18.71 -33.07 21.76
N SER A 3 -18.61 -31.81 21.31
CA SER A 3 -17.37 -31.01 21.21
C SER A 3 -16.35 -31.59 20.22
N ILE A 4 -16.17 -30.94 19.07
CA ILE A 4 -14.84 -30.71 18.50
C ILE A 4 -14.85 -29.32 17.84
N SER A 5 -14.36 -28.35 18.59
CA SER A 5 -13.79 -27.11 18.06
C SER A 5 -12.59 -27.48 17.18
N ALA A 6 -12.76 -27.46 15.86
CA ALA A 6 -11.62 -27.49 14.95
C ALA A 6 -11.05 -26.06 14.82
N GLU A 7 -10.54 -25.52 15.94
CA GLU A 7 -9.49 -24.49 15.84
C GLU A 7 -8.29 -25.20 15.23
N ALA A 8 -8.10 -25.04 13.93
CA ALA A 8 -6.87 -25.43 13.28
C ALA A 8 -5.75 -24.57 13.87
N LYS A 9 -5.09 -25.13 14.89
CA LYS A 9 -3.99 -24.55 15.66
C LYS A 9 -2.72 -24.60 14.80
N TYR A 10 -2.72 -23.89 13.68
CA TYR A 10 -1.50 -23.66 12.91
C TYR A 10 -0.52 -22.84 13.77
N ALA A 11 0.79 -23.06 13.58
CA ALA A 11 1.86 -22.51 14.42
C ALA A 11 1.71 -20.99 14.60
N SER A 12 1.10 -20.57 15.72
CA SER A 12 0.93 -19.16 16.02
C SER A 12 2.23 -18.67 16.64
N LEU A 13 2.97 -17.86 15.89
CA LEU A 13 4.10 -17.11 16.43
C LEU A 13 3.64 -16.34 17.68
N ASN A 14 4.43 -16.41 18.75
CA ASN A 14 4.19 -15.56 19.90
C ASN A 14 4.29 -14.08 19.48
N ARG A 15 3.65 -13.19 20.25
CA ARG A 15 3.55 -11.76 19.89
C ARG A 15 4.91 -11.09 19.65
N PRO A 16 5.94 -11.28 20.51
CA PRO A 16 7.27 -10.73 20.25
C PRO A 16 7.88 -11.21 18.94
N ALA A 17 7.87 -12.51 18.67
CA ALA A 17 8.44 -13.08 17.44
C ALA A 17 7.71 -12.58 16.19
N ARG A 18 6.37 -12.49 16.23
CA ARG A 18 5.58 -11.93 15.12
C ARG A 18 5.93 -10.46 14.86
N ALA A 19 6.07 -9.65 15.91
CA ALA A 19 6.43 -8.25 15.77
C ALA A 19 7.82 -8.09 15.14
N LEU A 20 8.82 -8.85 15.62
CA LEU A 20 10.18 -8.83 15.08
C LEU A 20 10.24 -9.27 13.62
N LEU A 21 9.56 -10.36 13.26
CA LEU A 21 9.53 -10.85 11.88
C LEU A 21 8.77 -9.90 10.95
N THR A 22 7.69 -9.28 11.42
CA THR A 22 6.97 -8.24 10.67
C THR A 22 7.89 -7.05 10.41
N ALA A 23 8.58 -6.55 11.44
CA ALA A 23 9.53 -5.46 11.30
C ALA A 23 10.68 -5.81 10.35
N ALA A 24 11.26 -7.01 10.47
CA ALA A 24 12.33 -7.47 9.58
C ALA A 24 11.88 -7.54 8.11
N LEU A 25 10.68 -8.06 7.85
CA LEU A 25 10.11 -8.12 6.50
C LEU A 25 9.89 -6.71 5.94
N MET A 26 9.33 -5.79 6.74
CA MET A 26 9.11 -4.41 6.32
C MET A 26 10.44 -3.67 6.06
N LEU A 27 11.44 -3.83 6.92
CA LEU A 27 12.77 -3.26 6.73
C LEU A 27 13.42 -3.81 5.46
N GLY A 28 13.25 -5.10 5.16
CA GLY A 28 13.69 -5.68 3.90
C GLY A 28 12.97 -5.08 2.69
N ALA A 29 11.65 -4.96 2.73
CA ALA A 29 10.86 -4.36 1.66
C ALA A 29 11.27 -2.91 1.36
N ILE A 30 11.70 -2.16 2.38
CA ILE A 30 12.14 -0.77 2.26
C ILE A 30 13.62 -0.69 1.83
N PHE A 31 14.53 -1.38 2.52
CA PHE A 31 15.97 -1.12 2.46
C PHE A 31 16.82 -2.20 1.80
N ALA A 32 16.26 -3.37 1.43
CA ALA A 32 17.06 -4.39 0.76
C ALA A 32 17.65 -3.86 -0.55
N PRO A 33 18.92 -4.19 -0.89
CA PRO A 33 19.59 -3.70 -2.09
C PRO A 33 19.16 -4.48 -3.34
N ILE A 34 17.84 -4.60 -3.56
CA ILE A 34 17.23 -5.21 -4.74
C ILE A 34 16.72 -4.07 -5.63
N PRO A 35 17.08 -4.04 -6.93
CA PRO A 35 16.66 -2.96 -7.81
C PRO A 35 15.15 -2.98 -8.07
N PHE A 36 14.57 -1.79 -8.29
CA PHE A 36 13.23 -1.65 -8.84
C PHE A 36 13.17 -2.28 -10.25
N PRO A 37 12.11 -3.01 -10.62
CA PRO A 37 10.85 -3.21 -9.88
C PRO A 37 10.77 -4.47 -9.01
N PHE A 38 11.88 -5.16 -8.71
CA PHE A 38 11.83 -6.52 -8.15
C PHE A 38 11.78 -6.60 -6.63
N LYS A 39 12.20 -5.55 -5.92
CA LYS A 39 12.29 -5.53 -4.45
C LYS A 39 10.95 -5.81 -3.77
N VAL A 40 9.97 -4.94 -3.96
CA VAL A 40 8.69 -5.05 -3.27
C VAL A 40 7.95 -6.33 -3.66
N PRO A 41 7.90 -6.76 -4.94
CA PRO A 41 7.33 -8.05 -5.33
C PRO A 41 7.96 -9.26 -4.64
N ALA A 42 9.29 -9.29 -4.45
CA ALA A 42 9.95 -10.37 -3.75
C ALA A 42 9.47 -10.48 -2.29
N PHE A 43 9.41 -9.35 -1.58
CA PHE A 43 8.90 -9.34 -0.20
C PHE A 43 7.39 -9.58 -0.14
N ALA A 44 6.62 -9.13 -1.14
CA ALA A 44 5.19 -9.42 -1.24
C ALA A 44 4.94 -10.92 -1.37
N ALA A 45 5.74 -11.63 -2.17
CA ALA A 45 5.67 -13.09 -2.28
C ALA A 45 5.97 -13.78 -0.93
N VAL A 46 7.00 -13.32 -0.19
CA VAL A 46 7.31 -13.84 1.15
C VAL A 46 6.16 -13.56 2.13
N ALA A 47 5.58 -12.36 2.09
CA ALA A 47 4.42 -11.99 2.91
C ALA A 47 3.21 -12.89 2.60
N LEU A 48 2.87 -13.10 1.32
CA LEU A 48 1.79 -14.00 0.93
C LEU A 48 2.06 -15.45 1.36
N ALA A 49 3.29 -15.93 1.22
CA ALA A 49 3.68 -17.26 1.68
C ALA A 49 3.50 -17.40 3.20
N TRP A 50 3.93 -16.42 3.99
CA TRP A 50 3.71 -16.40 5.44
C TRP A 50 2.21 -16.47 5.76
N ILE A 51 1.40 -15.59 5.17
CA ILE A 51 -0.05 -15.56 5.41
C ILE A 51 -0.71 -16.89 5.03
N TRP A 52 -0.32 -17.47 3.89
CA TRP A 52 -0.82 -18.76 3.44
C TRP A 52 -0.42 -19.90 4.39
N ILE A 53 0.80 -19.92 4.89
CA ILE A 53 1.26 -20.95 5.84
C ILE A 53 0.45 -20.88 7.13
N GLU A 54 0.16 -19.68 7.64
CA GLU A 54 -0.60 -19.49 8.88
C GLU A 54 -2.09 -19.77 8.73
N ASN A 55 -2.70 -19.31 7.63
CA ASN A 55 -4.16 -19.27 7.50
C ASN A 55 -4.72 -20.27 6.48
N ARG A 56 -3.86 -20.89 5.67
CA ARG A 56 -4.24 -21.68 4.48
C ARG A 56 -5.17 -20.92 3.53
N SER A 57 -5.07 -19.59 3.54
CA SER A 57 -5.92 -18.67 2.79
C SER A 57 -5.26 -17.29 2.72
N LEU A 58 -5.50 -16.57 1.62
CA LEU A 58 -5.10 -15.16 1.46
C LEU A 58 -6.25 -14.18 1.77
N ALA A 59 -7.40 -14.69 2.22
CA ALA A 59 -8.51 -13.86 2.66
C ALA A 59 -8.15 -12.81 3.73
N PRO A 60 -7.25 -13.06 4.71
CA PRO A 60 -6.91 -12.07 5.73
C PRO A 60 -6.18 -10.82 5.19
N VAL A 61 -5.46 -10.96 4.08
CA VAL A 61 -4.84 -9.81 3.38
C VAL A 61 -5.76 -9.18 2.35
N GLY A 62 -7.00 -9.67 2.21
CA GLY A 62 -7.99 -9.08 1.33
C GLY A 62 -8.01 -9.61 -0.10
N LEU A 63 -7.21 -10.63 -0.38
CA LEU A 63 -7.26 -11.40 -1.62
C LEU A 63 -8.29 -12.53 -1.46
N GLN A 64 -9.57 -12.14 -1.44
CA GLN A 64 -10.67 -13.09 -1.34
C GLN A 64 -11.06 -13.66 -2.72
N PRO A 65 -11.48 -14.93 -2.80
CA PRO A 65 -12.00 -15.52 -4.03
C PRO A 65 -13.33 -14.91 -4.50
N SER A 66 -14.12 -14.34 -3.58
CA SER A 66 -15.43 -13.75 -3.88
C SER A 66 -15.31 -12.28 -4.26
N PHE A 67 -14.77 -12.02 -5.46
CA PHE A 67 -14.78 -10.69 -6.04
C PHE A 67 -16.19 -10.07 -6.01
N ARG A 68 -16.31 -8.85 -5.46
CA ARG A 68 -17.58 -8.11 -5.36
C ARG A 68 -17.52 -6.87 -6.27
N PRO A 69 -17.81 -6.99 -7.57
CA PRO A 69 -17.55 -5.94 -8.55
C PRO A 69 -18.07 -4.55 -8.12
N ARG A 70 -19.33 -4.48 -7.67
CA ARG A 70 -19.96 -3.22 -7.24
C ARG A 70 -19.20 -2.53 -6.11
N SER A 71 -18.80 -3.30 -5.09
CA SER A 71 -18.05 -2.76 -3.96
C SER A 71 -16.63 -2.38 -4.38
N THR A 72 -15.99 -3.20 -5.23
CA THR A 72 -14.67 -2.89 -5.77
C THR A 72 -14.69 -1.58 -6.54
N PHE A 73 -15.60 -1.40 -7.50
CA PHE A 73 -15.70 -0.17 -8.26
C PHE A 73 -16.00 1.05 -7.38
N LEU A 74 -16.90 0.94 -6.41
CA LEU A 74 -17.19 2.02 -5.48
C LEU A 74 -15.93 2.48 -4.74
N TRP A 75 -15.21 1.55 -4.10
CA TRP A 75 -14.03 1.89 -3.31
C TRP A 75 -12.85 2.32 -4.18
N THR A 76 -12.70 1.76 -5.38
CA THR A 76 -11.73 2.23 -6.37
C THR A 76 -12.01 3.67 -6.76
N SER A 77 -13.25 4.01 -7.13
CA SER A 77 -13.62 5.37 -7.50
C SER A 77 -13.43 6.36 -6.34
N LEU A 78 -13.81 5.99 -5.12
CA LEU A 78 -13.59 6.82 -3.94
C LEU A 78 -12.09 7.06 -3.67
N ALA A 79 -11.26 6.03 -3.82
CA ALA A 79 -9.81 6.16 -3.68
C ALA A 79 -9.20 7.07 -4.76
N VAL A 80 -9.56 6.85 -6.03
CA VAL A 80 -9.09 7.68 -7.15
C VAL A 80 -9.52 9.14 -6.97
N VAL A 81 -10.79 9.38 -6.63
CA VAL A 81 -11.28 10.75 -6.41
C VAL A 81 -10.60 11.38 -5.20
N GLY A 82 -10.45 10.64 -4.10
CA GLY A 82 -9.78 11.09 -2.90
C GLY A 82 -8.32 11.45 -3.15
N VAL A 83 -7.58 10.66 -3.92
CA VAL A 83 -6.17 10.94 -4.20
C VAL A 83 -6.00 12.04 -5.24
N ILE A 84 -6.64 11.93 -6.40
CA ILE A 84 -6.41 12.89 -7.49
C ILE A 84 -7.00 14.25 -7.12
N PHE A 85 -8.29 14.32 -6.79
CA PHE A 85 -8.96 15.61 -6.60
C PHE A 85 -8.80 16.16 -5.19
N VAL A 86 -8.96 15.34 -4.14
CA VAL A 86 -8.88 15.87 -2.78
C VAL A 86 -7.43 16.07 -2.36
N LEU A 87 -6.60 15.02 -2.39
CA LEU A 87 -5.21 15.15 -1.98
C LEU A 87 -4.39 15.96 -3.00
N GLY A 88 -4.49 15.63 -4.28
CA GLY A 88 -3.74 16.28 -5.36
C GLY A 88 -4.11 17.74 -5.58
N GLU A 89 -5.39 18.04 -5.82
CA GLU A 89 -5.79 19.41 -6.22
C GLU A 89 -6.12 20.34 -5.03
N LEU A 90 -6.48 19.81 -3.86
CA LEU A 90 -6.87 20.65 -2.70
C LEU A 90 -5.82 20.67 -1.59
N ILE A 91 -5.24 19.52 -1.24
CA ILE A 91 -4.33 19.42 -0.08
C ILE A 91 -2.87 19.68 -0.46
N ASN A 92 -2.37 19.13 -1.56
CA ASN A 92 -0.97 19.30 -1.96
C ASN A 92 -0.60 20.77 -2.17
N PRO A 93 -1.41 21.63 -2.84
CA PRO A 93 -1.09 23.05 -2.97
C PRO A 93 -0.97 23.77 -1.61
N VAL A 94 -1.75 23.34 -0.61
CA VAL A 94 -1.65 23.86 0.75
C VAL A 94 -0.34 23.41 1.39
N ILE A 95 0.05 22.13 1.24
CA ILE A 95 1.33 21.62 1.74
C ILE A 95 2.49 22.37 1.08
N GLU A 96 2.48 22.52 -0.23
CA GLU A 96 3.50 23.23 -0.99
C GLU A 96 3.62 24.69 -0.58
N TRP A 97 2.48 25.36 -0.38
CA TRP A 97 2.44 26.72 0.15
C TRP A 97 3.03 26.82 1.57
N VAL A 98 2.70 25.87 2.47
CA VAL A 98 3.23 25.85 3.84
C VAL A 98 4.75 25.66 3.86
N PHE A 99 5.28 24.81 2.98
CA PHE A 99 6.71 24.47 2.96
C PHE A 99 7.53 25.29 1.97
N SER A 100 6.90 26.12 1.13
CA SER A 100 7.51 26.86 0.02
C SER A 100 8.37 25.97 -0.88
N LYS A 101 7.88 24.75 -1.15
CA LYS A 101 8.56 23.72 -1.93
C LYS A 101 7.52 22.93 -2.72
N GLU A 102 7.94 22.36 -3.83
CA GLU A 102 7.18 21.37 -4.60
C GLU A 102 7.69 19.95 -4.27
N ALA A 103 6.91 18.93 -4.61
CA ALA A 103 7.38 17.55 -4.56
C ALA A 103 8.47 17.31 -5.61
N ASP A 104 9.56 16.63 -5.23
CA ASP A 104 10.63 16.31 -6.16
C ASP A 104 10.29 15.02 -6.94
N HIS A 105 10.22 15.14 -8.27
CA HIS A 105 9.91 14.05 -9.19
C HIS A 105 11.10 13.65 -10.07
N SER A 106 12.29 14.19 -9.81
CA SER A 106 13.50 13.97 -10.62
C SER A 106 13.93 12.51 -10.71
N GLU A 107 13.63 11.69 -9.69
CA GLU A 107 13.95 10.26 -9.67
C GLU A 107 13.22 9.45 -10.76
N TYR A 108 12.09 9.94 -11.28
CA TYR A 108 11.38 9.31 -12.39
C TYR A 108 12.08 9.53 -13.74
N GLY A 109 13.06 10.42 -13.79
CA GLY A 109 13.81 10.75 -15.00
C GLY A 109 13.03 11.62 -16.00
N PRO A 110 13.60 11.86 -17.19
CA PRO A 110 13.02 12.77 -18.18
C PRO A 110 11.88 12.10 -18.95
N LEU A 111 10.71 12.01 -18.32
CA LEU A 111 9.52 11.39 -18.91
C LEU A 111 8.87 12.21 -20.03
N TYR A 112 9.05 13.53 -20.03
CA TYR A 112 8.43 14.43 -20.99
C TYR A 112 8.70 14.00 -22.45
N GLY A 113 7.65 13.63 -23.17
CA GLY A 113 7.73 13.16 -24.57
C GLY A 113 8.45 11.81 -24.76
N ASN A 114 8.98 11.19 -23.71
CA ASN A 114 9.72 9.94 -23.78
C ASN A 114 8.80 8.73 -23.55
N LYS A 115 8.17 8.27 -24.64
CA LYS A 115 7.20 7.17 -24.61
C LYS A 115 7.79 5.87 -24.07
N ASP A 116 9.01 5.53 -24.45
CA ASP A 116 9.62 4.25 -24.07
C ASP A 116 9.94 4.21 -22.57
N LEU A 117 10.46 5.31 -22.03
CA LEU A 117 10.70 5.43 -20.59
C LEU A 117 9.39 5.44 -19.80
N ALA A 118 8.38 6.18 -20.26
CA ALA A 118 7.06 6.22 -19.63
C ALA A 118 6.38 4.83 -19.62
N LEU A 119 6.43 4.09 -20.74
CA LEU A 119 5.87 2.75 -20.83
C LEU A 119 6.61 1.77 -19.91
N LYS A 120 7.95 1.84 -19.88
CA LYS A 120 8.78 1.02 -18.99
C LYS A 120 8.46 1.29 -17.53
N LEU A 121 8.37 2.56 -17.14
CA LEU A 121 8.01 2.96 -15.79
C LEU A 121 6.60 2.50 -15.44
N TRP A 122 5.62 2.70 -16.33
CA TRP A 122 4.23 2.31 -16.11
C TRP A 122 4.08 0.79 -15.88
N LEU A 123 4.67 -0.04 -16.73
CA LEU A 123 4.66 -1.51 -16.52
C LEU A 123 5.34 -1.91 -15.21
N SER A 124 6.43 -1.22 -14.85
CA SER A 124 7.16 -1.48 -13.61
C SER A 124 6.37 -1.05 -12.37
N ALA A 125 5.66 0.08 -12.44
CA ALA A 125 4.80 0.60 -11.39
C ALA A 125 3.56 -0.27 -11.19
N LEU A 126 2.91 -0.76 -12.27
CA LEU A 126 1.80 -1.71 -12.15
C LEU A 126 2.19 -2.96 -11.36
N PHE A 127 3.39 -3.50 -11.60
CA PHE A 127 3.86 -4.69 -10.93
C PHE A 127 4.37 -4.42 -9.50
N SER A 128 5.26 -3.43 -9.33
CA SER A 128 5.92 -3.16 -8.06
C SER A 128 5.08 -2.31 -7.11
N ALA A 129 4.45 -1.24 -7.61
CA ALA A 129 3.67 -0.32 -6.78
C ALA A 129 2.23 -0.81 -6.67
N ALA A 130 1.46 -0.74 -7.75
CA ALA A 130 0.02 -1.00 -7.70
C ALA A 130 -0.37 -2.39 -7.18
N ILE A 131 0.44 -3.42 -7.41
CA ILE A 131 0.18 -4.77 -6.87
C ILE A 131 0.99 -5.03 -5.60
N ALA A 132 2.32 -4.99 -5.68
CA ALA A 132 3.15 -5.49 -4.59
C ALA A 132 3.16 -4.58 -3.36
N GLU A 133 3.10 -3.25 -3.52
CA GLU A 133 2.97 -2.35 -2.36
C GLU A 133 1.63 -2.51 -1.67
N GLU A 134 0.52 -2.70 -2.40
CA GLU A 134 -0.77 -2.98 -1.76
C GLU A 134 -0.71 -4.26 -0.93
N ILE A 135 -0.08 -5.32 -1.45
CA ILE A 135 0.11 -6.58 -0.70
C ILE A 135 0.91 -6.34 0.57
N ILE A 136 2.02 -5.60 0.50
CA ILE A 136 2.91 -5.37 1.65
C ILE A 136 2.27 -4.43 2.68
N TYR A 137 1.84 -3.25 2.25
CA TYR A 137 1.45 -2.18 3.17
C TYR A 137 0.00 -2.30 3.63
N ARG A 138 -0.93 -2.63 2.73
CA ARG A 138 -2.36 -2.71 3.06
C ARG A 138 -2.75 -4.12 3.48
N GLY A 139 -2.38 -5.12 2.68
CA GLY A 139 -2.65 -6.51 2.96
C GLY A 139 -1.93 -7.00 4.22
N PHE A 140 -0.60 -7.09 4.15
CA PHE A 140 0.23 -7.74 5.14
C PHE A 140 0.44 -6.91 6.41
N LEU A 141 0.97 -5.68 6.29
CA LEU A 141 1.30 -4.87 7.47
C LEU A 141 0.07 -4.57 8.33
N LEU A 142 -1.04 -4.09 7.73
CA LEU A 142 -2.26 -3.83 8.50
C LEU A 142 -2.87 -5.12 9.07
N HIS A 143 -2.71 -6.27 8.41
CA HIS A 143 -3.07 -7.57 9.00
C HIS A 143 -2.25 -7.89 10.25
N GLN A 144 -0.92 -7.79 10.18
CA GLN A 144 -0.05 -8.07 11.32
C GLN A 144 -0.33 -7.11 12.48
N LEU A 145 -0.49 -5.81 12.20
CA LEU A 145 -0.85 -4.82 13.22
C LEU A 145 -2.20 -5.12 13.87
N SER A 146 -3.18 -5.62 13.11
CA SER A 146 -4.49 -6.05 13.66
C SER A 146 -4.39 -7.23 14.63
N ILE A 147 -3.34 -8.05 14.51
CA ILE A 147 -3.06 -9.17 15.44
C ILE A 147 -2.26 -8.69 16.66
N LEU A 148 -1.29 -7.81 16.43
CA LEU A 148 -0.37 -7.32 17.45
C LEU A 148 -1.04 -6.33 18.42
N LEU A 149 -1.95 -5.49 17.92
CA LEU A 149 -2.65 -4.49 18.72
C LEU A 149 -3.92 -5.07 19.40
N PRO A 150 -4.41 -4.45 20.49
CA PRO A 150 -5.71 -4.77 21.08
C PRO A 150 -6.84 -4.55 20.06
N LYS A 151 -7.98 -5.25 20.22
CA LYS A 151 -9.16 -4.99 19.36
C LYS A 151 -9.77 -3.63 19.70
N GLY A 152 -10.17 -2.86 18.68
CA GLY A 152 -10.90 -1.61 18.85
C GLY A 152 -10.57 -0.56 17.79
N MET A 153 -11.39 0.49 17.70
CA MET A 153 -11.23 1.56 16.70
C MET A 153 -9.92 2.33 16.88
N ALA A 154 -9.47 2.55 18.12
CA ALA A 154 -8.21 3.23 18.38
C ALA A 154 -7.00 2.47 17.77
N SER A 155 -6.96 1.16 17.96
CA SER A 155 -5.91 0.30 17.37
C SER A 155 -5.97 0.26 15.85
N GLU A 156 -7.17 0.29 15.26
CA GLU A 156 -7.34 0.39 13.80
C GLU A 156 -6.71 1.68 13.27
N TRP A 157 -7.00 2.82 13.88
CA TRP A 157 -6.38 4.10 13.52
C TRP A 157 -4.87 4.11 13.73
N ILE A 158 -4.37 3.54 14.83
CA ILE A 158 -2.93 3.38 15.04
C ILE A 158 -2.31 2.56 13.90
N ALA A 159 -2.94 1.46 13.49
CA ALA A 159 -2.45 0.65 12.37
C ALA A 159 -2.45 1.43 11.06
N ILE A 160 -3.50 2.21 10.78
CA ILE A 160 -3.60 3.07 9.59
C ILE A 160 -2.48 4.11 9.57
N LEU A 161 -2.23 4.79 10.70
CA LEU A 161 -1.18 5.82 10.81
C LEU A 161 0.22 5.21 10.63
N ILE A 162 0.50 4.08 11.28
CA ILE A 162 1.77 3.35 11.09
C ILE A 162 1.91 2.91 9.64
N GLY A 163 0.86 2.36 9.04
CA GLY A 163 0.86 1.91 7.65
C GLY A 163 1.15 3.05 6.67
N GLY A 164 0.50 4.20 6.82
CA GLY A 164 0.72 5.37 5.97
C GLY A 164 2.11 5.97 6.12
N LEU A 165 2.62 6.12 7.35
CA LEU A 165 3.99 6.60 7.58
C LEU A 165 5.03 5.64 7.02
N THR A 166 4.86 4.33 7.24
CA THR A 166 5.80 3.31 6.72
C THR A 166 5.78 3.26 5.19
N PHE A 167 4.62 3.52 4.57
CA PHE A 167 4.46 3.62 3.12
C PHE A 167 5.17 4.84 2.52
N ALA A 168 5.26 5.94 3.27
CA ALA A 168 5.95 7.15 2.82
C ALA A 168 7.48 7.07 2.90
N VAL A 169 8.05 6.19 3.75
CA VAL A 169 9.51 6.11 3.95
C VAL A 169 10.31 5.91 2.65
N PRO A 170 9.95 4.99 1.73
CA PRO A 170 10.68 4.84 0.47
C PRO A 170 10.63 6.09 -0.43
N HIS A 171 9.67 6.99 -0.20
CA HIS A 171 9.42 8.20 -0.99
C HIS A 171 10.04 9.45 -0.38
N TYR A 172 10.92 9.31 0.63
CA TYR A 172 11.57 10.46 1.28
C TYR A 172 12.38 11.33 0.31
N THR A 173 12.83 10.74 -0.79
CA THR A 173 13.59 11.40 -1.88
C THR A 173 12.76 12.44 -2.62
N GLN A 174 11.42 12.35 -2.56
CA GLN A 174 10.51 13.38 -3.09
C GLN A 174 10.42 14.63 -2.20
N GLY A 175 11.27 14.72 -1.17
CA GLY A 175 11.29 15.81 -0.21
C GLY A 175 10.13 15.76 0.80
N VAL A 176 10.02 16.81 1.62
CA VAL A 176 9.01 16.88 2.69
C VAL A 176 7.59 16.88 2.16
N VAL A 177 7.34 17.54 1.03
CA VAL A 177 6.03 17.61 0.37
C VAL A 177 5.62 16.23 -0.12
N GLY A 178 6.50 15.54 -0.86
CA GLY A 178 6.23 14.19 -1.34
C GLY A 178 6.02 13.20 -0.19
N PHE A 179 6.86 13.24 0.86
CA PHE A 179 6.70 12.39 2.04
C PHE A 179 5.33 12.57 2.70
N ILE A 180 4.90 13.81 2.96
CA ILE A 180 3.60 14.09 3.60
C ILE A 180 2.45 13.65 2.67
N SER A 181 2.54 13.96 1.38
CA SER A 181 1.52 13.63 0.39
C SER A 181 1.32 12.11 0.30
N ILE A 182 2.42 11.35 0.17
CA ILE A 182 2.38 9.88 0.13
C ILE A 182 1.91 9.29 1.46
N ALA A 183 2.27 9.88 2.61
CA ALA A 183 1.76 9.43 3.91
C ALA A 183 0.23 9.57 3.99
N LEU A 184 -0.33 10.68 3.50
CA LEU A 184 -1.77 10.91 3.43
C LEU A 184 -2.47 9.91 2.50
N VAL A 185 -1.89 9.61 1.33
CA VAL A 185 -2.37 8.55 0.43
C VAL A 185 -2.39 7.21 1.16
N GLY A 186 -1.31 6.85 1.85
CA GLY A 186 -1.21 5.61 2.61
C GLY A 186 -2.24 5.51 3.75
N ILE A 187 -2.50 6.62 4.45
CA ILE A 187 -3.55 6.72 5.48
C ILE A 187 -4.94 6.53 4.87
N LEU A 188 -5.24 7.22 3.77
CA LEU A 188 -6.51 7.07 3.06
C LEU A 188 -6.72 5.62 2.61
N PHE A 189 -5.70 5.01 2.01
CA PHE A 189 -5.77 3.62 1.55
C PHE A 189 -5.93 2.64 2.70
N GLY A 190 -5.24 2.87 3.82
CA GLY A 190 -5.42 2.08 5.03
C GLY A 190 -6.85 2.18 5.58
N TRP A 191 -7.43 3.39 5.58
CA TRP A 191 -8.83 3.58 5.97
C TRP A 191 -9.79 2.86 5.01
N ILE A 192 -9.64 3.03 3.69
CA ILE A 192 -10.46 2.34 2.69
C ILE A 192 -10.31 0.83 2.82
N PHE A 193 -9.11 0.32 3.10
CA PHE A 193 -8.90 -1.11 3.31
C PHE A 193 -9.79 -1.66 4.42
N PHE A 194 -9.83 -1.03 5.60
CA PHE A 194 -10.70 -1.49 6.68
C PHE A 194 -12.19 -1.29 6.36
N ARG A 195 -12.59 -0.14 5.80
CA ARG A 195 -14.00 0.18 5.51
C ARG A 195 -14.61 -0.62 4.37
N SER A 196 -13.79 -1.03 3.41
CA SER A 196 -14.20 -1.91 2.32
C SER A 196 -14.36 -3.38 2.73
N GLY A 197 -14.11 -3.72 4.00
CA GLY A 197 -14.07 -5.10 4.45
C GLY A 197 -12.82 -5.83 3.96
N ARG A 198 -11.69 -5.11 3.89
CA ARG A 198 -10.38 -5.60 3.41
C ARG A 198 -10.41 -5.96 1.93
N ASN A 199 -11.01 -5.11 1.08
CA ASN A 199 -11.00 -5.32 -0.37
C ASN A 199 -9.68 -4.82 -0.97
N LEU A 200 -8.69 -5.71 -1.10
CA LEU A 200 -7.39 -5.31 -1.64
C LEU A 200 -7.43 -5.02 -3.14
N TRP A 201 -8.32 -5.70 -3.88
CA TRP A 201 -8.50 -5.48 -5.31
C TRP A 201 -8.89 -4.04 -5.63
N SER A 202 -9.76 -3.42 -4.82
CA SER A 202 -10.13 -2.02 -5.05
C SER A 202 -8.96 -1.06 -4.95
N LEU A 203 -8.01 -1.35 -4.04
CA LEU A 203 -6.84 -0.52 -3.81
C LEU A 203 -5.79 -0.75 -4.89
N MET A 204 -5.58 -1.99 -5.33
CA MET A 204 -4.70 -2.29 -6.47
C MET A 204 -5.16 -1.58 -7.75
N LEU A 205 -6.46 -1.60 -8.03
CA LEU A 205 -7.03 -0.88 -9.17
C LEU A 205 -6.91 0.63 -9.01
N ALA A 206 -7.15 1.17 -7.81
CA ALA A 206 -7.03 2.61 -7.57
C ALA A 206 -5.58 3.07 -7.74
N HIS A 207 -4.63 2.37 -7.13
CA HIS A 207 -3.20 2.66 -7.23
C HIS A 207 -2.74 2.63 -8.68
N ALA A 208 -3.11 1.58 -9.44
CA ALA A 208 -2.79 1.48 -10.86
C ALA A 208 -3.31 2.69 -11.66
N LEU A 209 -4.54 3.15 -11.40
CA LEU A 209 -5.13 4.31 -12.08
C LEU A 209 -4.43 5.62 -11.68
N ILE A 210 -4.07 5.79 -10.41
CA ILE A 210 -3.35 6.95 -9.90
C ILE A 210 -1.94 7.01 -10.48
N ASP A 211 -1.20 5.90 -10.50
CA ASP A 211 0.12 5.82 -11.14
C ASP A 211 0.02 6.10 -12.64
N THR A 212 -0.99 5.55 -13.30
CA THR A 212 -1.25 5.82 -14.72
C THR A 212 -1.47 7.32 -14.95
N TRP A 213 -2.27 7.97 -14.11
CA TRP A 213 -2.49 9.41 -14.18
C TRP A 213 -1.20 10.19 -13.96
N GLY A 214 -0.47 9.93 -12.87
CA GLY A 214 0.76 10.64 -12.54
C GLY A 214 1.86 10.48 -13.60
N ILE A 215 2.12 9.24 -14.03
CA ILE A 215 3.11 8.98 -15.10
C ILE A 215 2.69 9.64 -16.41
N TYR A 216 1.41 9.63 -16.74
CA TYR A 216 0.90 10.29 -17.94
C TYR A 216 1.05 11.81 -17.85
N SER A 217 0.75 12.45 -16.71
CA SER A 217 0.95 13.88 -16.49
C SER A 217 2.42 14.26 -16.70
N LEU A 218 3.36 13.53 -16.07
CA LEU A 218 4.80 13.76 -16.25
C LEU A 218 5.25 13.56 -17.70
N TYR A 219 4.71 12.55 -18.41
CA TYR A 219 4.96 12.36 -19.83
C TYR A 219 4.45 13.52 -20.69
N ARG A 220 3.34 14.15 -20.30
CA ARG A 220 2.75 15.32 -20.97
C ARG A 220 3.39 16.66 -20.55
N GLY A 221 4.19 16.67 -19.48
CA GLY A 221 4.83 17.85 -18.92
C GLY A 221 3.88 18.70 -18.08
N TRP A 222 2.95 18.05 -17.39
CA TRP A 222 2.02 18.64 -16.43
C TRP A 222 2.43 18.30 -15.01
#